data_AF-A0A925MSP0-F1
#
_entry.id   AF-A0A925MSP0-F1
#
_cell.length_a   1.000
_cell.length_b   1.000
_cell.length_c   1.000
_cell.angle_alpha   90.00
_cell.angle_beta   90.00
_cell.angle_gamma   90.00
#
_symmetry.space_group_name_H-M   'P 1'
#
loop_
_entity.id
_entity.type
_entity.pdbx_description
1 polymer ?
#
loop_
_entity_poly.entity_id
_entity_poly.type
_entity_poly.pdbx_seq_one_letter_code
_entity_poly.pdbx_strand_id
1 'polypeptide(L)'
;MTAEGRIERDWQGEDSVEPGRRLIRLGDKGLSLSERLSTRWHHFVWRTPLHRLRLRGKFPLKLVAVPDDPLPGNPARGAALLEGRAIWRGEEIALDAIDFADLQVSPGFADYLQSFAWLRDLGAVANRVEGSPVAESLTRKWLESHAEKVGGEAWRADIWGWRVFMWASHAPLILSSADLVYRSAVLNTIARGARHLDRTADKAPLGVKRVAAWAGVIAAGLVVQGEDA
;
A
#
# COMPACT_ATOMS: atom_id res chain seq x y z
N MET A 1 7.93 48.25 40.83
CA MET A 1 7.60 46.91 41.37
C MET A 1 6.59 46.28 40.41
N THR A 2 7.06 45.59 39.36
CA THR A 2 7.18 44.11 39.24
C THR A 2 5.81 43.41 39.15
N ALA A 3 5.48 42.57 38.17
CA ALA A 3 6.22 42.01 37.03
C ALA A 3 5.20 41.45 36.00
N GLU A 4 5.37 41.74 34.71
CA GLU A 4 4.78 40.97 33.60
C GLU A 4 5.80 39.93 33.14
N GLY A 5 5.49 38.64 33.34
CA GLY A 5 6.30 37.52 32.84
C GLY A 5 5.84 37.09 31.46
N ARG A 6 6.41 37.69 30.40
CA ARG A 6 6.32 37.20 29.03
C ARG A 6 7.42 36.16 28.82
N ILE A 7 7.05 34.90 28.57
CA ILE A 7 8.00 33.85 28.18
C ILE A 7 8.24 33.98 26.67
N GLU A 8 9.31 34.69 26.30
CA GLU A 8 9.94 34.56 24.99
C GLU A 8 10.84 33.31 25.03
N ARG A 9 10.51 32.30 24.21
CA ARG A 9 11.39 31.15 23.98
C ARG A 9 12.22 31.46 22.73
N ASP A 10 13.49 31.80 22.96
CA ASP A 10 14.52 31.86 21.94
C ASP A 10 14.75 30.46 21.35
N TRP A 11 14.39 30.28 20.08
CA TRP A 11 14.84 29.15 19.28
C TRP A 11 16.14 29.55 18.56
N GLN A 12 17.25 29.58 19.29
CA GLN A 12 18.58 29.51 18.68
C GLN A 12 19.09 28.07 18.79
N GLY A 13 18.85 27.29 17.75
CA GLY A 13 19.46 25.98 17.56
C GLY A 13 20.19 25.97 16.22
N GLU A 14 21.51 25.81 16.27
CA GLU A 14 22.45 25.69 15.14
C GLU A 14 22.28 24.39 14.32
N ASP A 15 21.06 23.85 14.20
CA ASP A 15 20.77 22.59 13.51
C ASP A 15 20.08 22.81 12.15
N SER A 16 20.54 23.79 11.37
CA SER A 16 20.12 23.92 9.97
C SER A 16 21.01 23.03 9.08
N VAL A 17 20.48 21.88 8.67
CA VAL A 17 21.15 21.02 7.67
C VAL A 17 21.09 21.71 6.30
N GLU A 18 22.24 22.15 5.81
CA GLU A 18 22.35 22.79 4.48
C GLU A 18 21.99 21.80 3.35
N PRO A 19 21.03 22.13 2.47
CA PRO A 19 20.69 21.30 1.32
C PRO A 19 21.78 21.41 0.26
N GLY A 20 22.55 20.35 0.05
CA GLY A 20 23.50 20.29 -1.08
C GLY A 20 24.74 19.42 -0.89
N ARG A 21 25.09 19.01 0.34
CA ARG A 21 26.22 18.10 0.57
C ARG A 21 25.76 16.65 0.74
N ARG A 22 25.87 15.86 -0.33
CA ARG A 22 25.88 14.41 -0.26
C ARG A 22 27.30 13.94 0.07
N LEU A 23 27.55 13.53 1.31
CA LEU A 23 28.75 12.77 1.67
C LEU A 23 28.43 11.73 2.75
N ILE A 24 27.72 10.66 2.37
CA ILE A 24 27.89 9.39 3.07
C ILE A 24 29.23 8.84 2.60
N ARG A 25 30.30 9.05 3.37
CA ARG A 25 31.50 8.22 3.23
C ARG A 25 31.14 6.84 3.77
N LEU A 26 30.80 5.91 2.89
CA LEU A 26 30.89 4.49 3.24
C LEU A 26 32.36 4.22 3.54
N GLY A 27 32.67 3.93 4.81
CA GLY A 27 34.02 3.56 5.22
C GLY A 27 34.48 2.32 4.46
N ASP A 28 35.70 2.38 3.95
CA ASP A 28 36.34 1.37 3.10
C ASP A 28 36.81 0.12 3.89
N LYS A 29 36.09 -0.22 4.98
CA LYS A 29 36.34 -1.45 5.73
C LYS A 29 35.41 -2.52 5.18
N GLY A 30 35.97 -3.46 4.42
CA GLY A 30 35.27 -4.69 4.07
C GLY A 30 34.66 -5.32 5.32
N LEU A 31 33.37 -5.67 5.23
CA LEU A 31 32.59 -6.18 6.35
C LEU A 31 33.34 -7.30 7.08
N SER A 32 33.43 -7.17 8.41
CA SER A 32 34.01 -8.18 9.30
C SER A 32 33.33 -9.54 9.09
N LEU A 33 34.05 -10.64 9.33
CA LEU A 33 33.47 -11.99 9.27
C LEU A 33 32.28 -12.15 10.24
N SER A 34 32.33 -11.46 11.39
CA SER A 34 31.22 -11.39 12.36
C SER A 34 30.08 -10.49 11.90
N GLU A 35 30.35 -9.42 11.14
CA GLU A 35 29.31 -8.58 10.53
C GLU A 35 28.64 -9.28 9.35
N ARG A 36 29.39 -10.08 8.58
CA ARG A 36 28.84 -10.97 7.55
C ARG A 36 27.98 -12.07 8.17
N LEU A 37 28.41 -12.62 9.31
CA LEU A 37 27.66 -13.63 10.05
C LEU A 37 26.42 -13.02 10.72
N SER A 38 26.51 -11.83 11.29
CA SER A 38 25.38 -11.11 11.90
C SER A 38 24.38 -10.61 10.86
N THR A 39 24.85 -10.18 9.69
CA THR A 39 23.95 -9.84 8.56
C THR A 39 23.21 -11.11 8.10
N ARG A 40 23.90 -12.26 8.00
CA ARG A 40 23.24 -13.55 7.76
C ARG A 40 22.28 -13.94 8.88
N TRP A 41 22.60 -13.64 10.14
CA TRP A 41 21.74 -13.94 11.29
C TRP A 41 20.53 -13.01 11.40
N HIS A 42 20.64 -11.73 11.05
CA HIS A 42 19.50 -10.82 10.92
C HIS A 42 18.54 -11.30 9.84
N HIS A 43 19.03 -11.81 8.71
CA HIS A 43 18.18 -12.50 7.73
C HIS A 43 17.51 -13.76 8.29
N PHE A 44 18.07 -14.42 9.31
CA PHE A 44 17.45 -15.58 9.98
C PHE A 44 16.39 -15.19 11.01
N VAL A 45 16.59 -14.09 11.75
CA VAL A 45 15.64 -13.60 12.75
C VAL A 45 14.38 -13.03 12.10
N TRP A 46 14.48 -12.29 10.99
CA TRP A 46 13.28 -11.86 10.23
C TRP A 46 12.62 -12.97 9.41
N ARG A 47 13.29 -14.13 9.25
CA ARG A 47 12.73 -15.36 8.70
C ARG A 47 11.94 -16.18 9.72
N THR A 48 11.76 -15.73 10.97
CA THR A 48 10.86 -16.44 11.88
C THR A 48 9.44 -16.50 11.28
N PRO A 49 8.88 -17.70 11.15
CA PRO A 49 7.70 -18.00 10.32
C PRO A 49 6.38 -17.57 10.99
N LEU A 50 6.38 -16.55 11.85
CA LEU A 50 5.18 -16.11 12.56
C LEU A 50 4.12 -15.56 11.59
N HIS A 51 4.53 -14.87 10.52
CA HIS A 51 3.64 -14.49 9.41
C HIS A 51 3.27 -15.70 8.53
N ARG A 52 4.20 -16.66 8.36
CA ARG A 52 4.02 -17.81 7.46
C ARG A 52 3.03 -18.83 8.01
N LEU A 53 2.90 -18.94 9.33
CA LEU A 53 1.83 -19.71 9.96
C LEU A 53 0.47 -19.04 9.74
N ARG A 54 0.39 -17.71 9.86
CA ARG A 54 -0.88 -16.95 9.75
C ARG A 54 -1.46 -16.86 8.33
N LEU A 55 -0.60 -16.89 7.30
CA LEU A 55 -1.03 -16.79 5.90
C LEU A 55 -1.34 -18.16 5.25
N ARG A 56 -1.13 -19.25 5.98
CA ARG A 56 -1.50 -20.63 5.60
C ARG A 56 -2.86 -20.96 6.20
N GLY A 57 -3.84 -21.30 5.36
CA GLY A 57 -5.20 -21.60 5.81
C GLY A 57 -6.26 -21.35 4.73
N LYS A 58 -7.54 -21.51 5.10
CA LYS A 58 -8.66 -21.11 4.24
C LYS A 58 -8.62 -19.60 4.00
N PHE A 59 -9.23 -19.16 2.90
CA PHE A 59 -9.32 -17.74 2.61
C PHE A 59 -10.22 -17.04 3.65
N PRO A 60 -9.92 -15.78 4.02
CA PRO A 60 -10.66 -15.08 5.07
C PRO A 60 -12.09 -14.78 4.64
N LEU A 61 -13.04 -14.93 5.56
CA LEU A 61 -14.43 -14.49 5.37
C LEU A 61 -14.65 -13.01 5.70
N LYS A 62 -13.69 -12.37 6.39
CA LYS A 62 -13.68 -10.94 6.74
C LYS A 62 -12.26 -10.45 7.00
N LEU A 63 -12.04 -9.14 6.92
CA LEU A 63 -10.84 -8.51 7.46
C LEU A 63 -10.97 -8.41 8.99
N VAL A 64 -9.84 -8.55 9.70
CA VAL A 64 -9.84 -8.50 11.18
C VAL A 64 -9.90 -7.08 11.70
N ALA A 65 -9.33 -6.14 10.96
CA ALA A 65 -9.35 -4.73 11.27
C ALA A 65 -9.43 -3.92 9.98
N VAL A 66 -9.98 -2.72 10.11
CA VAL A 66 -9.94 -1.66 9.11
C VAL A 66 -9.11 -0.54 9.74
N PRO A 67 -7.80 -0.45 9.47
CA PRO A 67 -6.97 0.60 10.03
C PRO A 67 -7.32 1.95 9.40
N ASP A 68 -7.09 3.04 10.14
CA ASP A 68 -7.18 4.37 9.56
C ASP A 68 -5.98 4.63 8.64
N ASP A 69 -6.23 5.28 7.50
CA ASP A 69 -5.17 5.78 6.62
C ASP A 69 -4.69 7.14 7.13
N PRO A 70 -3.45 7.27 7.62
CA PRO A 70 -2.97 8.52 8.23
C PRO A 70 -2.69 9.61 7.20
N LEU A 71 -2.68 9.27 5.90
CA LEU A 71 -2.35 10.21 4.83
C LEU A 71 -3.61 10.84 4.25
N PRO A 72 -3.64 12.17 4.06
CA PRO A 72 -4.75 12.82 3.38
C PRO A 72 -4.78 12.42 1.90
N GLY A 73 -5.98 12.19 1.37
CA GLY A 73 -6.19 12.07 -0.07
C GLY A 73 -6.21 13.42 -0.76
N ASN A 74 -6.15 13.41 -2.09
CA ASN A 74 -6.28 14.58 -2.93
C ASN A 74 -7.76 14.79 -3.32
N PRO A 75 -8.42 15.87 -2.84
CA PRO A 75 -9.84 16.08 -3.10
C PRO A 75 -10.18 16.29 -4.57
N ALA A 76 -9.30 16.95 -5.34
CA ALA A 76 -9.53 17.18 -6.77
C ALA A 76 -9.52 15.86 -7.57
N ARG A 77 -8.65 14.91 -7.20
CA ARG A 77 -8.63 13.57 -7.79
C ARG A 77 -9.87 12.77 -7.38
N GLY A 78 -10.25 12.85 -6.10
CA GLY A 78 -11.45 12.22 -5.59
C GLY A 78 -12.71 12.68 -6.33
N ALA A 79 -12.87 13.99 -6.51
CA ALA A 79 -14.00 14.57 -7.23
C ALA A 79 -14.05 14.11 -8.69
N ALA A 80 -12.90 14.08 -9.37
CA ALA A 80 -12.82 13.57 -10.73
C ALA A 80 -13.28 12.10 -10.83
N LEU A 81 -12.94 11.25 -9.85
CA LEU A 81 -13.38 9.85 -9.81
C LEU A 81 -14.91 9.75 -9.71
N LEU A 82 -15.55 10.61 -8.91
CA LEU A 82 -17.02 10.69 -8.83
C LEU A 82 -17.64 11.18 -10.15
N GLU A 83 -16.94 12.01 -10.90
CA GLU A 83 -17.33 12.47 -12.25
C GLU A 83 -17.02 11.44 -13.36
N GLY A 84 -16.54 10.24 -13.01
CA GLY A 84 -16.28 9.18 -13.98
C GLY A 84 -14.93 9.31 -14.70
N ARG A 85 -13.96 10.03 -14.13
CA ARG A 85 -12.61 10.21 -14.70
C ARG A 85 -11.52 9.99 -13.66
N ALA A 86 -10.42 9.34 -14.04
CA ALA A 86 -9.22 9.29 -13.22
C ALA A 86 -8.23 10.33 -13.73
N ILE A 87 -7.65 11.12 -12.82
CA ILE A 87 -6.62 12.11 -13.15
C ILE A 87 -5.34 11.87 -12.35
N TRP A 88 -4.19 12.00 -12.98
CA TRP A 88 -2.90 11.89 -12.33
C TRP A 88 -1.83 12.71 -13.04
N ARG A 89 -1.23 13.68 -12.33
CA ARG A 89 -0.15 14.56 -12.84
C ARG A 89 -0.39 15.18 -14.23
N GLY A 90 -1.63 15.57 -14.52
CA GLY A 90 -2.01 16.20 -15.78
C GLY A 90 -2.44 15.23 -16.88
N GLU A 91 -2.35 13.92 -16.64
CA GLU A 91 -2.97 12.90 -17.47
C GLU A 91 -4.38 12.57 -16.96
N GLU A 92 -5.24 12.13 -17.87
CA GLU A 92 -6.64 11.81 -17.60
C GLU A 92 -7.10 10.63 -18.44
N ILE A 93 -7.93 9.78 -17.84
CA ILE A 93 -8.62 8.69 -18.53
C ILE A 93 -10.03 8.54 -17.95
N ALA A 94 -11.02 8.29 -18.82
CA ALA A 94 -12.38 7.99 -18.39
C ALA A 94 -12.42 6.61 -17.71
N LEU A 95 -13.19 6.47 -16.62
CA LEU A 95 -13.21 5.23 -15.83
C LEU A 95 -13.74 4.04 -16.62
N ASP A 96 -14.66 4.27 -17.56
CA ASP A 96 -15.20 3.27 -18.47
C ASP A 96 -14.14 2.74 -19.45
N ALA A 97 -13.23 3.61 -19.91
CA ALA A 97 -12.13 3.30 -20.81
C ALA A 97 -10.92 2.62 -20.12
N ILE A 98 -10.90 2.53 -18.78
CA ILE A 98 -9.83 1.81 -18.07
C ILE A 98 -9.94 0.30 -18.34
N ASP A 99 -8.92 -0.23 -19.02
CA ASP A 99 -8.58 -1.64 -19.08
C ASP A 99 -7.35 -1.89 -18.19
N PHE A 100 -7.52 -2.66 -17.11
CA PHE A 100 -6.42 -2.96 -16.20
C PHE A 100 -5.41 -3.97 -16.77
N ALA A 101 -5.78 -4.75 -17.78
CA ALA A 101 -4.86 -5.66 -18.46
C ALA A 101 -3.93 -4.90 -19.43
N ASP A 102 -4.40 -3.79 -19.99
CA ASP A 102 -3.65 -2.96 -20.94
C ASP A 102 -3.85 -1.46 -20.66
N LEU A 103 -3.11 -0.95 -19.67
CA LEU A 103 -3.20 0.46 -19.26
C LEU A 103 -2.42 1.37 -20.23
N GLN A 104 -3.16 2.07 -21.08
CA GLN A 104 -2.63 3.04 -22.05
C GLN A 104 -2.38 4.43 -21.40
N VAL A 105 -1.61 4.47 -20.32
CA VAL A 105 -1.24 5.69 -19.58
C VAL A 105 0.24 5.68 -19.20
N SER A 106 0.79 6.78 -18.68
CA SER A 106 2.18 6.77 -18.23
C SER A 106 2.43 5.73 -17.12
N PRO A 107 3.67 5.23 -16.98
CA PRO A 107 3.99 4.23 -15.96
C PRO A 107 3.64 4.66 -14.53
N GLY A 108 3.75 5.95 -14.22
CA GLY A 108 3.41 6.47 -12.91
C GLY A 108 1.90 6.52 -12.66
N PHE A 109 1.10 6.81 -13.69
CA PHE A 109 -0.35 6.73 -13.61
C PHE A 109 -0.81 5.27 -13.52
N ALA A 110 -0.18 4.36 -14.27
CA ALA A 110 -0.42 2.93 -14.16
C ALA A 110 -0.13 2.42 -12.73
N ASP A 111 1.00 2.81 -12.12
CA ASP A 111 1.33 2.49 -10.72
C ASP A 111 0.27 3.04 -9.73
N TYR A 112 -0.27 4.25 -9.96
CA TYR A 112 -1.34 4.83 -9.13
C TYR A 112 -2.65 4.05 -9.23
N LEU A 113 -3.04 3.65 -10.45
CA LEU A 113 -4.23 2.82 -10.69
C LEU A 113 -4.05 1.42 -10.11
N GLN A 114 -2.92 0.77 -10.39
CA GLN A 114 -2.60 -0.57 -9.94
C GLN A 114 -2.42 -0.62 -8.42
N SER A 115 -1.84 0.38 -7.77
CA SER A 115 -1.71 0.35 -6.30
C SER A 115 -3.00 0.62 -5.54
N PHE A 116 -4.07 1.03 -6.23
CA PHE A 116 -5.33 1.48 -5.62
C PHE A 116 -5.18 2.73 -4.75
N ALA A 117 -4.11 3.52 -4.96
CA ALA A 117 -3.90 4.78 -4.25
C ALA A 117 -5.07 5.77 -4.44
N TRP A 118 -5.83 5.62 -5.52
CA TRP A 118 -7.06 6.36 -5.80
C TRP A 118 -8.18 6.13 -4.78
N LEU A 119 -8.19 5.02 -4.02
CA LEU A 119 -9.17 4.81 -2.94
C LEU A 119 -9.05 5.88 -1.86
N ARG A 120 -7.82 6.30 -1.54
CA ARG A 120 -7.57 7.38 -0.59
C ARG A 120 -8.13 8.71 -1.11
N ASP A 121 -7.90 9.00 -2.38
CA ASP A 121 -8.37 10.24 -3.00
C ASP A 121 -9.91 10.27 -3.04
N LEU A 122 -10.55 9.14 -3.37
CA LEU A 122 -12.00 8.98 -3.32
C LEU A 122 -12.56 9.12 -1.90
N GLY A 123 -11.96 8.45 -0.92
CA GLY A 123 -12.35 8.52 0.49
C GLY A 123 -12.18 9.90 1.12
N ALA A 124 -11.40 10.80 0.51
CA ALA A 124 -11.24 12.17 0.97
C ALA A 124 -12.45 13.07 0.65
N VAL A 125 -13.31 12.68 -0.30
CA VAL A 125 -14.45 13.50 -0.76
C VAL A 125 -15.79 12.80 -0.70
N ALA A 126 -15.80 11.47 -0.70
CA ALA A 126 -17.01 10.68 -0.78
C ALA A 126 -17.23 9.93 0.53
N ASN A 127 -18.46 9.98 1.04
CA ASN A 127 -18.86 9.00 2.04
C ASN A 127 -19.06 7.62 1.37
N ARG A 128 -19.28 6.58 2.18
CA ARG A 128 -19.44 5.20 1.71
C ARG A 128 -20.55 5.05 0.65
N VAL A 129 -21.68 5.73 0.80
CA VAL A 129 -22.82 5.62 -0.12
C VAL A 129 -22.45 6.15 -1.51
N GLU A 130 -21.69 7.25 -1.56
CA GLU A 130 -21.28 7.91 -2.80
C GLU A 130 -20.07 7.22 -3.46
N GLY A 131 -19.08 6.82 -2.65
CA GLY A 131 -17.81 6.29 -3.16
C GLY A 131 -17.87 4.81 -3.52
N SER A 132 -18.68 3.99 -2.83
CA SER A 132 -18.71 2.54 -3.07
C SER A 132 -19.03 2.15 -4.51
N PRO A 133 -20.01 2.75 -5.22
CA PRO A 133 -20.29 2.39 -6.62
C PRO A 133 -19.07 2.56 -7.54
N VAL A 134 -18.32 3.66 -7.39
CA VAL A 134 -17.10 3.92 -8.17
C VAL A 134 -16.00 2.94 -7.79
N ALA A 135 -15.78 2.76 -6.48
CA ALA A 135 -14.74 1.89 -5.96
C ALA A 135 -14.97 0.42 -6.34
N GLU A 136 -16.19 -0.09 -6.18
CA GLU A 136 -16.56 -1.46 -6.53
C GLU A 136 -16.47 -1.70 -8.04
N SER A 137 -16.89 -0.73 -8.87
CA SER A 137 -16.77 -0.83 -10.33
C SER A 137 -15.31 -1.01 -10.78
N LEU A 138 -14.40 -0.14 -10.32
CA LEU A 138 -12.98 -0.26 -10.64
C LEU A 138 -12.33 -1.51 -10.04
N THR A 139 -12.75 -1.90 -8.83
CA THR A 139 -12.25 -3.13 -8.19
C THR A 139 -12.66 -4.37 -8.99
N ARG A 140 -13.90 -4.45 -9.48
CA ARG A 140 -14.38 -5.55 -10.34
C ARG A 140 -13.56 -5.67 -11.61
N LYS A 141 -13.38 -4.56 -12.34
CA LYS A 141 -12.53 -4.54 -13.54
C LYS A 141 -11.12 -5.06 -13.25
N TRP A 142 -10.53 -4.63 -12.14
CA TRP A 142 -9.20 -5.11 -11.75
C TRP A 142 -9.19 -6.61 -11.42
N LEU A 143 -10.19 -7.11 -10.70
CA LEU A 143 -10.31 -8.53 -10.36
C LEU A 143 -10.48 -9.38 -11.63
N GLU A 144 -11.31 -8.95 -12.58
CA GLU A 144 -11.50 -9.62 -13.87
C GLU A 144 -10.18 -9.76 -14.63
N SER A 145 -9.33 -8.73 -14.63
CA SER A 145 -8.04 -8.77 -15.30
C SER A 145 -6.97 -9.59 -14.54
N HIS A 146 -6.93 -9.51 -13.21
CA HIS A 146 -5.74 -9.91 -12.44
C HIS A 146 -5.98 -10.89 -11.28
N ALA A 147 -7.22 -11.17 -10.89
CA ALA A 147 -7.48 -11.99 -9.71
C ALA A 147 -7.00 -13.43 -9.92
N GLU A 148 -7.32 -14.06 -11.06
CA GLU A 148 -7.08 -15.48 -11.29
C GLU A 148 -5.58 -15.85 -11.40
N LYS A 149 -4.79 -15.00 -12.07
CA LYS A 149 -3.40 -15.29 -12.40
C LYS A 149 -2.46 -14.32 -11.69
N VAL A 150 -1.58 -14.87 -10.87
CA VAL A 150 -0.48 -14.14 -10.22
C VAL A 150 0.64 -13.90 -11.23
N GLY A 151 0.87 -12.65 -11.62
CA GLY A 151 1.97 -12.31 -12.52
C GLY A 151 1.89 -10.89 -13.08
N GLY A 152 2.95 -10.48 -13.78
CA GLY A 152 3.00 -9.18 -14.45
C GLY A 152 3.06 -7.98 -13.49
N GLU A 153 2.79 -6.80 -14.05
CA GLU A 153 2.98 -5.51 -13.40
C GLU A 153 2.03 -5.29 -12.23
N ALA A 154 0.76 -5.71 -12.36
CA ALA A 154 -0.24 -5.64 -11.30
C ALA A 154 0.16 -6.42 -10.02
N TRP A 155 1.06 -7.41 -10.18
CA TRP A 155 1.57 -8.25 -9.10
C TRP A 155 3.00 -7.88 -8.64
N ARG A 156 3.54 -6.74 -9.05
CA ARG A 156 4.83 -6.23 -8.54
C ARG A 156 4.76 -6.09 -7.01
N ALA A 157 5.81 -6.51 -6.29
CA ALA A 157 5.76 -6.63 -4.84
C ALA A 157 5.57 -5.29 -4.11
N ASP A 158 6.12 -4.20 -4.63
CA ASP A 158 5.89 -2.85 -4.11
C ASP A 158 4.44 -2.38 -4.34
N ILE A 159 3.86 -2.67 -5.51
CA ILE A 159 2.47 -2.35 -5.83
C ILE A 159 1.52 -3.09 -4.90
N TRP A 160 1.73 -4.39 -4.70
CA TRP A 160 0.93 -5.15 -3.74
C TRP A 160 1.12 -4.67 -2.31
N GLY A 161 2.33 -4.24 -1.95
CA GLY A 161 2.59 -3.66 -0.64
C GLY A 161 1.65 -2.50 -0.36
N TRP A 162 1.57 -1.55 -1.29
CA TRP A 162 0.60 -0.44 -1.23
C TRP A 162 -0.85 -0.89 -1.29
N ARG A 163 -1.19 -1.83 -2.17
CA ARG A 163 -2.55 -2.31 -2.35
C ARG A 163 -3.13 -2.89 -1.07
N VAL A 164 -2.34 -3.62 -0.28
CA VAL A 164 -2.78 -4.15 1.03
C VAL A 164 -3.20 -3.00 1.96
N PHE A 165 -2.42 -1.92 2.05
CA PHE A 165 -2.79 -0.76 2.86
C PHE A 165 -4.07 -0.09 2.34
N MET A 166 -4.18 0.13 1.02
CA MET A 166 -5.35 0.79 0.43
C MET A 166 -6.62 -0.05 0.63
N TRP A 167 -6.56 -1.35 0.35
CA TRP A 167 -7.71 -2.24 0.49
C TRP A 167 -8.10 -2.44 1.95
N ALA A 168 -7.13 -2.49 2.88
CA ALA A 168 -7.44 -2.62 4.30
C ALA A 168 -8.06 -1.34 4.87
N SER A 169 -7.46 -0.18 4.60
CA SER A 169 -7.90 1.09 5.20
C SER A 169 -9.19 1.62 4.57
N HIS A 170 -9.36 1.37 3.27
CA HIS A 170 -10.55 1.77 2.51
C HIS A 170 -11.50 0.59 2.26
N ALA A 171 -11.40 -0.46 3.08
CA ALA A 171 -12.27 -1.63 3.02
C ALA A 171 -13.77 -1.28 2.97
N PRO A 172 -14.30 -0.28 3.71
CA PRO A 172 -15.72 0.08 3.62
C PRO A 172 -16.15 0.49 2.22
N LEU A 173 -15.26 1.05 1.38
CA LEU A 173 -15.59 1.42 0.01
C LEU A 173 -15.72 0.20 -0.91
N ILE A 174 -14.92 -0.85 -0.69
CA ILE A 174 -14.82 -2.00 -1.61
C ILE A 174 -15.43 -3.31 -1.08
N LEU A 175 -15.75 -3.42 0.21
CA LEU A 175 -16.28 -4.65 0.85
C LEU A 175 -17.71 -4.48 1.39
N SER A 176 -18.37 -3.35 1.14
CA SER A 176 -19.75 -3.10 1.60
C SER A 176 -20.84 -3.67 0.69
N SER A 177 -20.49 -4.22 -0.47
CA SER A 177 -21.42 -4.77 -1.45
C SER A 177 -22.32 -5.88 -0.88
N ALA A 178 -23.59 -5.91 -1.31
CA ALA A 178 -24.48 -7.04 -1.03
C ALA A 178 -24.10 -8.31 -1.83
N ASP A 179 -23.30 -8.18 -2.89
CA ASP A 179 -22.82 -9.28 -3.72
C ASP A 179 -21.76 -10.12 -2.98
N LEU A 180 -22.17 -11.32 -2.54
CA LEU A 180 -21.32 -12.26 -1.82
C LEU A 180 -20.17 -12.80 -2.67
N VAL A 181 -20.37 -12.94 -3.98
CA VAL A 181 -19.35 -13.48 -4.90
C VAL A 181 -18.23 -12.47 -5.05
N TYR A 182 -18.57 -11.20 -5.28
CA TYR A 182 -17.62 -10.12 -5.34
C TYR A 182 -16.83 -9.95 -4.03
N ARG A 183 -17.50 -9.89 -2.88
CA ARG A 183 -16.81 -9.78 -1.59
C ARG A 183 -15.84 -10.92 -1.34
N SER A 184 -16.26 -12.15 -1.67
CA SER A 184 -15.40 -13.32 -1.56
C SER A 184 -14.22 -13.22 -2.52
N ALA A 185 -14.41 -12.74 -3.75
CA ALA A 185 -13.34 -12.54 -4.72
C ALA A 185 -12.30 -11.51 -4.24
N VAL A 186 -12.74 -10.38 -3.67
CA VAL A 186 -11.84 -9.38 -3.07
C VAL A 186 -11.04 -10.01 -1.93
N LEU A 187 -11.69 -10.64 -0.95
CA LEU A 187 -11.03 -11.24 0.22
C LEU A 187 -10.06 -12.36 -0.16
N ASN A 188 -10.45 -13.24 -1.09
CA ASN A 188 -9.59 -14.30 -1.63
C ASN A 188 -8.35 -13.71 -2.29
N THR A 189 -8.53 -12.60 -3.03
CA THR A 189 -7.44 -11.94 -3.74
C THR A 189 -6.47 -11.25 -2.79
N ILE A 190 -6.95 -10.60 -1.71
CA ILE A 190 -6.07 -10.05 -0.66
C ILE A 190 -5.21 -11.16 -0.06
N ALA A 191 -5.81 -12.29 0.31
CA ALA A 191 -5.08 -13.40 0.90
C ALA A 191 -4.08 -14.05 -0.08
N ARG A 192 -4.42 -14.12 -1.36
CA ARG A 192 -3.47 -14.50 -2.42
C ARG A 192 -2.32 -13.50 -2.54
N GLY A 193 -2.62 -12.20 -2.49
CA GLY A 193 -1.68 -11.08 -2.45
C GLY A 193 -0.72 -11.17 -1.27
N ALA A 194 -1.23 -11.45 -0.07
CA ALA A 194 -0.42 -11.63 1.13
C ALA A 194 0.59 -12.78 1.00
N ARG A 195 0.15 -13.94 0.49
CA ARG A 195 1.04 -15.09 0.23
C ARG A 195 2.04 -14.83 -0.90
N HIS A 196 1.68 -13.98 -1.86
CA HIS A 196 2.58 -13.55 -2.92
C HIS A 196 3.66 -12.62 -2.38
N LEU A 197 3.27 -11.60 -1.60
CA LEU A 197 4.19 -10.67 -0.95
C LEU A 197 5.19 -11.40 -0.05
N ASP A 198 4.74 -12.35 0.76
CA ASP A 198 5.61 -13.16 1.63
C ASP A 198 6.77 -13.82 0.85
N ARG A 199 6.50 -14.25 -0.39
CA ARG A 199 7.48 -14.93 -1.24
C ARG A 199 8.32 -13.99 -2.11
N THR A 200 7.90 -12.74 -2.28
CA THR A 200 8.44 -11.82 -3.29
C THR A 200 8.98 -10.51 -2.74
N ALA A 201 8.70 -10.16 -1.48
CA ALA A 201 9.15 -8.90 -0.89
C ALA A 201 10.68 -8.69 -0.99
N ASP A 202 11.47 -9.73 -0.68
CA ASP A 202 12.94 -9.67 -0.80
C ASP A 202 13.45 -9.52 -2.24
N LYS A 203 12.64 -9.87 -3.23
CA LYS A 203 12.99 -9.77 -4.66
C LYS A 203 12.69 -8.38 -5.23
N ALA A 204 11.97 -7.52 -4.51
CA ALA A 204 11.71 -6.16 -4.94
C ALA A 204 13.02 -5.35 -5.06
N PRO A 205 13.12 -4.38 -5.99
CA PRO A 205 14.28 -3.49 -6.07
C PRO A 205 14.60 -2.81 -4.73
N LEU A 206 15.89 -2.69 -4.42
CA LEU A 206 16.36 -2.03 -3.19
C LEU A 206 15.83 -0.59 -3.08
N GLY A 207 15.61 -0.13 -1.84
CA GLY A 207 15.05 1.20 -1.56
C GLY A 207 13.55 1.16 -1.28
N VAL A 208 12.84 2.23 -1.64
CA VAL A 208 11.42 2.45 -1.28
C VAL A 208 10.52 1.30 -1.75
N LYS A 209 10.79 0.70 -2.90
CA LYS A 209 10.02 -0.44 -3.43
C LYS A 209 10.07 -1.65 -2.49
N ARG A 210 11.26 -2.05 -2.03
CA ARG A 210 11.41 -3.15 -1.07
C ARG A 210 10.84 -2.82 0.31
N VAL A 211 10.94 -1.57 0.76
CA VAL A 211 10.30 -1.11 2.00
C VAL A 211 8.78 -1.25 1.91
N ALA A 212 8.17 -0.76 0.83
CA ALA A 212 6.72 -0.88 0.61
C ALA A 212 6.27 -2.35 0.58
N ALA A 213 7.04 -3.23 -0.08
CA ALA A 213 6.73 -4.66 -0.13
C ALA A 213 6.74 -5.31 1.27
N TRP A 214 7.79 -5.07 2.07
CA TRP A 214 7.88 -5.60 3.43
C TRP A 214 6.85 -4.98 4.39
N ALA A 215 6.57 -3.68 4.26
CA ALA A 215 5.50 -3.03 5.01
C ALA A 215 4.13 -3.69 4.72
N GLY A 216 3.88 -4.03 3.46
CA GLY A 216 2.70 -4.79 3.04
C GLY A 216 2.63 -6.19 3.64
N VAL A 217 3.75 -6.91 3.77
CA VAL A 217 3.79 -8.23 4.46
C VAL A 217 3.33 -8.09 5.92
N ILE A 218 3.83 -7.07 6.62
CA ILE A 218 3.46 -6.79 8.02
C ILE A 218 1.97 -6.44 8.09
N ALA A 219 1.50 -5.51 7.27
CA ALA A 219 0.10 -5.10 7.23
C ALA A 219 -0.82 -6.29 6.93
N ALA A 220 -0.47 -7.12 5.95
CA ALA A 220 -1.22 -8.31 5.61
C ALA A 220 -1.31 -9.29 6.80
N GLY A 221 -0.21 -9.52 7.53
CA GLY A 221 -0.20 -10.38 8.71
C GLY A 221 -1.03 -9.86 9.90
N LEU A 222 -1.42 -8.58 9.88
CA LEU A 222 -2.29 -7.96 10.88
C LEU A 222 -3.77 -7.97 10.46
N VAL A 223 -4.06 -7.74 9.18
CA VAL A 223 -5.44 -7.56 8.68
C VAL A 223 -6.04 -8.81 8.04
N VAL A 224 -5.19 -9.68 7.48
CA VAL A 224 -5.56 -10.93 6.81
C VAL A 224 -5.27 -12.08 7.77
N GLN A 225 -6.24 -12.41 8.63
CA GLN A 225 -6.15 -13.64 9.41
C GLN A 225 -6.89 -14.74 8.66
N GLY A 226 -6.20 -15.85 8.38
CA GLY A 226 -6.88 -17.08 7.99
C GLY A 226 -7.69 -17.61 9.16
N GLU A 227 -8.83 -18.24 8.89
CA GLU A 227 -9.49 -19.06 9.91
C GLU A 227 -8.59 -20.29 10.16
N ASP A 228 -8.23 -20.51 11.42
CA ASP A 228 -7.59 -21.75 11.85
C ASP A 228 -8.57 -22.91 11.59
N ALA A 229 -8.06 -23.99 10.99
CA ALA A 229 -8.86 -25.18 10.64
C ALA A 229 -9.24 -25.99 11.88
#